data_AF-A0A364V4H2-F1
#
_entry.id   AF-A0A364V4H2-F1
#
_cell.length_a   1.000
_cell.length_b   1.000
_cell.length_c   1.000
_cell.angle_alpha   90.00
_cell.angle_beta   90.00
_cell.angle_gamma   90.00
#
_symmetry.space_group_name_H-M   'P 1'
#
loop_
_entity.id
_entity.type
_entity.pdbx_description
1 polymer ?
#
loop_
_entity_poly.entity_id
_entity_poly.type
_entity_poly.pdbx_seq_one_letter_code
_entity_poly.pdbx_strand_id
1 'polypeptide(L)'
;MGDFYQIPVATLKAIGSNLSSVKSEIDAVERGAQGLEGVDDVCGDQLAHAVDCFFHEWKTSRRRLLENVEKLGQVSNTISDQTAQFDDEVAGKLREIGGKISGGS
;
A
#
# COMPACT_ATOMS: atom_id res chain seq x y z
N MET A 1 15.10 -29.34 4.08
CA MET A 1 13.66 -29.44 3.80
C MET A 1 13.09 -28.10 4.24
N GLY A 2 12.86 -27.19 3.29
CA GLY A 2 12.56 -25.79 3.59
C GLY A 2 11.11 -25.63 4.06
N ASP A 3 10.91 -24.89 5.15
CA ASP A 3 9.59 -24.43 5.57
C ASP A 3 8.90 -23.74 4.40
N PHE A 4 7.77 -24.29 3.95
CA PHE A 4 6.89 -23.62 3.00
C PHE A 4 6.23 -22.46 3.75
N TYR A 5 6.75 -21.25 3.56
CA TYR A 5 6.10 -20.04 4.04
C TYR A 5 4.70 -19.96 3.39
N GLN A 6 3.66 -20.23 4.17
CA GLN A 6 2.28 -19.95 3.76
C GLN A 6 2.13 -18.44 3.63
N ILE A 7 1.87 -17.97 2.40
CA ILE A 7 1.67 -16.54 2.17
C ILE A 7 0.33 -16.13 2.79
N PRO A 8 0.32 -15.20 3.75
CA PRO A 8 -0.90 -14.82 4.45
C PRO A 8 -1.68 -13.80 3.61
N VAL A 9 -2.36 -14.29 2.57
CA VAL A 9 -3.12 -13.49 1.60
C VAL A 9 -4.11 -12.51 2.27
N ALA A 10 -4.84 -12.98 3.29
CA ALA A 10 -5.76 -12.14 4.04
C ALA A 10 -5.06 -10.97 4.73
N THR A 11 -3.87 -11.20 5.29
CA THR A 11 -3.04 -10.18 5.94
C THR A 11 -2.54 -9.15 4.92
N LEU A 12 -2.11 -9.59 3.74
CA LEU A 12 -1.67 -8.70 2.66
C LEU A 12 -2.80 -7.80 2.16
N LYS A 13 -4.02 -8.33 2.01
CA LYS A 13 -5.22 -7.53 1.68
C LYS A 13 -5.55 -6.51 2.76
N ALA A 14 -5.49 -6.90 4.03
CA ALA A 14 -5.73 -5.99 5.15
C ALA A 14 -4.71 -4.83 5.18
N ILE A 15 -3.43 -5.12 4.92
CA ILE A 15 -2.38 -4.10 4.80
C ILE A 15 -2.73 -3.12 3.67
N GLY A 16 -3.09 -3.61 2.47
CA GLY A 16 -3.47 -2.75 1.35
C GLY A 16 -4.66 -1.82 1.64
N SER A 17 -5.67 -2.32 2.36
CA SER A 17 -6.84 -1.54 2.76
C SER A 17 -6.50 -0.46 3.79
N ASN A 18 -5.70 -0.79 4.81
CA ASN A 18 -5.23 0.15 5.82
C ASN A 18 -4.40 1.27 5.19
N LEU A 19 -3.51 0.90 4.28
CA LEU A 19 -2.66 1.81 3.53
C LEU A 19 -3.47 2.79 2.65
N SER A 20 -4.56 2.32 2.03
CA SER A 20 -5.47 3.19 1.27
C SER A 20 -6.25 4.15 2.16
N SER A 21 -6.64 3.70 3.36
CA SER A 21 -7.32 4.55 4.35
C SER A 21 -6.40 5.66 4.85
N VAL A 22 -5.14 5.32 5.18
CA VAL A 22 -4.10 6.29 5.55
C VAL A 22 -3.88 7.31 4.44
N LYS A 23 -3.83 6.89 3.17
CA LYS A 23 -3.76 7.81 2.02
C LYS A 23 -4.91 8.82 2.02
N SER A 24 -6.14 8.34 2.19
CA SER A 24 -7.34 9.19 2.23
C SER A 24 -7.34 10.18 3.39
N GLU A 25 -6.91 9.76 4.59
CA GLU A 25 -6.81 10.64 5.75
C GLU A 25 -5.76 11.72 5.54
N ILE A 26 -4.59 11.34 5.01
CA ILE A 26 -3.52 12.29 4.73
C ILE A 26 -3.97 13.28 3.61
N ASP A 27 -4.75 12.84 2.62
CA ASP A 27 -5.31 13.71 1.56
C ASP A 27 -6.32 14.73 2.10
N ALA A 28 -7.08 14.35 3.12
CA ALA A 28 -8.03 15.26 3.77
C ALA A 28 -7.33 16.42 4.51
N VAL A 29 -6.17 16.16 5.12
CA VAL A 29 -5.38 17.15 5.87
C VAL A 29 -4.80 18.25 4.94
N GLU A 30 -4.57 17.96 3.65
CA GLU A 30 -4.07 18.95 2.68
C GLU A 30 -4.98 20.18 2.55
N ARG A 31 -6.30 20.02 2.75
CA ARG A 31 -7.25 21.14 2.67
C ARG A 31 -7.15 22.09 3.86
N GLY A 32 -6.74 21.61 5.04
CA GLY A 32 -6.63 22.41 6.26
C GLY A 32 -5.28 23.11 6.42
N ALA A 33 -4.30 22.76 5.59
CA ALA A 33 -2.95 23.29 5.61
C ALA A 33 -2.78 24.64 4.89
N GLN A 34 -3.83 25.16 4.26
CA GLN A 34 -3.78 26.43 3.54
C GLN A 34 -4.13 27.60 4.45
N GLY A 35 -3.11 28.36 4.89
CA GLY A 35 -3.31 29.68 5.50
C GLY A 35 -2.37 29.96 6.66
N LEU A 36 -1.45 30.90 6.45
CA LEU A 36 -0.80 31.62 7.54
C LEU A 36 -1.57 32.93 7.75
N GLU A 37 -2.28 33.06 8.87
CA GLU A 37 -2.90 34.32 9.29
C GLU A 37 -2.07 34.97 10.41
N GLY A 38 -1.90 36.31 10.36
CA GLY A 38 -1.33 37.09 11.46
C GLY A 38 0.18 37.34 11.42
N VAL A 39 0.80 37.29 10.25
CA VAL A 39 2.24 37.53 10.08
C VAL A 39 2.55 39.05 10.11
N ASP A 40 3.42 39.49 11.03
CA ASP A 40 3.87 40.90 11.20
C ASP A 40 5.00 41.26 10.21
N ASP A 41 4.99 42.49 9.66
CA ASP A 41 5.94 43.02 8.66
C ASP A 41 7.43 43.00 9.06
N VAL A 42 7.79 42.78 10.33
CA VAL A 42 9.19 42.87 10.80
C VAL A 42 9.98 41.56 10.66
N CYS A 43 9.38 40.41 11.01
CA CYS A 43 9.98 39.08 10.83
C CYS A 43 9.14 38.15 9.95
N GLY A 44 8.07 38.69 9.38
CA GLY A 44 7.02 37.94 8.73
C GLY A 44 7.43 37.22 7.46
N ASP A 45 8.23 37.88 6.63
CA ASP A 45 8.68 37.31 5.37
C ASP A 45 9.58 36.07 5.57
N GLN A 46 10.43 36.08 6.59
CA GLN A 46 11.27 34.92 6.91
C GLN A 46 10.44 33.76 7.45
N LEU A 47 9.46 34.04 8.31
CA LEU A 47 8.56 33.02 8.85
C LEU A 47 7.65 32.44 7.76
N ALA A 48 7.08 33.31 6.91
CA ALA A 48 6.26 32.92 5.77
C ALA A 48 7.05 32.08 4.77
N HIS A 49 8.28 32.49 4.44
CA HIS A 49 9.15 31.73 3.55
C HIS A 49 9.53 30.37 4.14
N ALA A 50 9.86 30.30 5.44
CA ALA A 50 10.20 29.04 6.10
C ALA A 50 9.00 28.06 6.12
N VAL A 51 7.80 28.57 6.37
CA VAL A 51 6.57 27.78 6.36
C VAL A 51 6.20 27.33 4.95
N ASP A 52 6.36 28.18 3.93
CA ASP A 52 6.12 27.81 2.54
C ASP A 52 7.09 26.72 2.06
N CYS A 53 8.39 26.86 2.39
CA CYS A 53 9.40 25.82 2.14
C CYS A 53 9.05 24.51 2.84
N PHE A 54 8.67 24.56 4.13
CA PHE A 54 8.22 23.39 4.87
C PHE A 54 7.01 22.72 4.21
N PHE A 55 6.00 23.50 3.79
CA PHE A 55 4.83 22.96 3.11
C PHE A 55 5.18 22.33 1.76
N HIS A 56 6.09 22.92 1.00
CA HIS A 56 6.55 22.38 -0.26
C HIS A 56 7.28 21.04 -0.10
N GLU A 57 8.20 20.96 0.86
CA GLU A 57 8.93 19.74 1.20
C GLU A 57 7.98 18.67 1.75
N TRP A 58 7.09 19.05 2.66
CA TRP A 58 6.07 18.17 3.22
C TRP A 58 5.18 17.59 2.12
N LYS A 59 4.67 18.41 1.20
CA LYS A 59 3.85 17.96 0.06
C LYS A 59 4.61 16.98 -0.83
N THR A 60 5.89 17.24 -1.08
CA THR A 60 6.74 16.35 -1.88
C THR A 60 7.00 15.02 -1.19
N SER A 61 7.34 15.04 0.11
CA SER A 61 7.57 13.84 0.92
C SER A 61 6.30 13.00 1.05
N ARG A 62 5.17 13.66 1.29
CA ARG A 62 3.83 13.08 1.35
C ARG A 62 3.46 12.38 0.05
N ARG A 63 3.63 13.04 -1.10
CA ARG A 63 3.38 12.41 -2.42
C ARG A 63 4.22 11.14 -2.62
N ARG A 64 5.52 11.19 -2.30
CA ARG A 64 6.39 10.00 -2.39
C ARG A 64 5.93 8.87 -1.46
N LEU A 65 5.49 9.21 -0.24
CA LEU A 65 4.94 8.22 0.68
C LEU A 65 3.70 7.56 0.07
N LEU A 66 2.77 8.34 -0.49
CA LEU A 66 1.57 7.80 -1.15
C LEU A 66 1.90 6.87 -2.32
N GLU A 67 2.86 7.25 -3.17
CA GLU A 67 3.32 6.42 -4.28
C GLU A 67 3.94 5.10 -3.81
N ASN A 68 4.74 5.13 -2.74
CA ASN A 68 5.35 3.93 -2.17
C ASN A 68 4.29 3.00 -1.57
N VAL A 69 3.35 3.57 -0.84
CA VAL A 69 2.22 2.87 -0.24
C VAL A 69 1.37 2.17 -1.31
N GLU A 70 1.06 2.87 -2.41
CA GLU A 70 0.32 2.32 -3.53
C GLU A 70 1.07 1.15 -4.20
N LYS A 71 2.38 1.31 -4.46
CA LYS A 71 3.21 0.24 -5.01
C LYS A 71 3.24 -0.99 -4.10
N LEU A 72 3.37 -0.80 -2.79
CA LEU A 72 3.35 -1.91 -1.83
C LEU A 72 2.00 -2.64 -1.85
N GLY A 73 0.89 -1.91 -1.95
CA GLY A 73 -0.44 -2.49 -2.10
C GLY A 73 -0.57 -3.32 -3.38
N GLN A 74 -0.11 -2.78 -4.52
CA GLN A 74 -0.13 -3.48 -5.81
C GLN A 74 0.72 -4.76 -5.76
N VAL A 75 1.95 -4.68 -5.24
CA VAL A 75 2.83 -5.86 -5.11
C VAL A 75 2.19 -6.92 -4.21
N SER A 76 1.59 -6.51 -3.09
CA SER A 76 0.92 -7.42 -2.16
C SER A 76 -0.26 -8.14 -2.82
N ASN A 77 -1.06 -7.44 -3.62
CA ASN A 77 -2.16 -8.05 -4.38
C ASN A 77 -1.64 -9.00 -5.46
N THR A 78 -0.62 -8.62 -6.22
CA THR A 78 -0.01 -9.49 -7.23
C THR A 78 0.52 -10.79 -6.62
N ILE A 79 1.19 -10.72 -5.47
CA ILE A 79 1.68 -11.91 -4.76
C ILE A 79 0.50 -12.80 -4.33
N SER A 80 -0.56 -12.19 -3.80
CA SER A 80 -1.79 -12.90 -3.42
C SER A 80 -2.40 -13.65 -4.61
N ASP A 81 -2.59 -12.95 -5.73
CA ASP A 81 -3.25 -13.51 -6.91
C ASP A 81 -2.42 -14.64 -7.53
N GLN A 82 -1.09 -14.46 -7.62
CA GLN A 82 -0.17 -15.50 -8.11
C GLN A 82 -0.14 -16.72 -7.19
N THR A 83 -0.20 -16.52 -5.88
CA THR A 83 -0.24 -17.63 -4.92
C THR A 83 -1.54 -18.41 -5.04
N ALA A 84 -2.68 -17.72 -5.11
CA ALA A 84 -3.98 -18.37 -5.28
C ALA A 84 -4.05 -19.16 -6.60
N GLN A 85 -3.55 -18.59 -7.70
CA GLN A 85 -3.47 -19.29 -8.97
C GLN A 85 -2.59 -20.55 -8.88
N PHE A 86 -1.43 -20.45 -8.22
CA PHE A 86 -0.54 -21.59 -8.03
C PHE A 86 -1.21 -22.70 -7.22
N ASP A 87 -1.89 -22.35 -6.11
CA ASP A 87 -2.61 -23.30 -5.28
C ASP A 87 -3.74 -24.01 -6.07
N ASP A 88 -4.49 -23.26 -6.88
CA ASP A 88 -5.55 -23.80 -7.72
C ASP A 88 -5.00 -24.76 -8.80
N GLU A 89 -3.88 -24.40 -9.45
CA GLU A 89 -3.23 -25.24 -10.45
C GLU A 89 -2.67 -26.54 -9.83
N VAL A 90 -2.05 -26.44 -8.65
CA VAL A 90 -1.52 -27.61 -7.93
C VAL A 90 -2.67 -28.51 -7.46
N ALA A 91 -3.72 -27.95 -6.86
CA ALA A 91 -4.89 -28.71 -6.43
C ALA A 91 -5.59 -29.39 -7.61
N GLY A 92 -5.69 -28.72 -8.75
CA GLY A 92 -6.22 -29.28 -10.01
C GLY A 92 -5.42 -30.48 -10.49
N LYS A 93 -4.08 -30.35 -10.57
CA LYS A 93 -3.19 -31.45 -10.97
C LYS A 93 -3.25 -32.63 -10.00
N LEU A 94 -3.29 -32.37 -8.70
CA LEU A 94 -3.41 -33.42 -7.68
C LEU A 94 -4.75 -34.16 -7.81
N ARG A 95 -5.84 -33.46 -8.07
CA ARG A 95 -7.15 -34.08 -8.32
C ARG A 95 -7.14 -34.94 -9.58
N GLU A 96 -6.51 -34.48 -10.65
CA GLU A 96 -6.35 -35.26 -11.88
C GLU A 96 -5.57 -36.56 -11.65
N ILE A 97 -4.44 -36.47 -10.91
CA ILE A 97 -3.63 -37.63 -10.55
C ILE A 97 -4.44 -38.61 -9.69
N GLY A 98 -5.13 -38.12 -8.65
CA GLY A 98 -5.99 -38.96 -7.79
C GLY A 98 -7.14 -39.61 -8.55
N GLY A 99 -7.73 -38.91 -9.54
CA GLY A 99 -8.75 -39.45 -10.44
C GLY A 99 -8.23 -40.59 -11.32
N LYS A 100 -7.00 -40.45 -11.85
CA LYS A 100 -6.35 -41.53 -12.63
C LYS A 100 -6.03 -42.76 -11.79
N ILE A 101 -5.66 -42.57 -10.52
CA ILE A 101 -5.37 -43.66 -9.58
C ILE A 101 -6.65 -44.39 -9.17
N SER A 102 -7.75 -43.67 -8.96
CA SER A 102 -9.04 -44.23 -8.51
C SER A 102 -9.89 -44.81 -9.64
N GLY A 103 -9.79 -44.30 -10.87
CA GLY A 103 -10.49 -44.82 -12.05
C GLY A 103 -9.78 -45.96 -12.79
N GLY A 104 -8.59 -46.37 -12.32
CA GLY A 104 -7.77 -47.43 -12.92
C GLY A 104 -7.97 -48.83 -12.32
N SER A 105 -9.12 -49.10 -11.67
CA SER A 105 -9.50 -50.44 -11.16
C SER A 105 -10.57 -51.09 -12.00
#